data_AF-A0A0A2KY63-F1
#
_entry.id   AF-A0A0A2KY63-F1
#
_cell.length_a   1.000
_cell.length_b   1.000
_cell.length_c   1.000
_cell.angle_alpha   90.00
_cell.angle_beta   90.00
_cell.angle_gamma   90.00
#
_symmetry.space_group_name_H-M   'P 1'
#
loop_
_entity.id
_entity.type
_entity.pdbx_description
1 polymer ?
#
loop_
_entity_poly.entity_id
_entity_poly.type
_entity_poly.pdbx_seq_one_letter_code
_entity_poly.pdbx_strand_id
1 'polypeptide(L)'
;MSFFFGTVGLVVVPETFAPTLLQQRARKIRFRNKNWAIHAKADEHEAEIKHICYACMLRPFMMLALEPIVALIMLYMGFIYEFLYLYFGAYPIAFQEQRGWNPGVGQLPFIAIIVRSHWLKLILAQRRCDCLL
;
A
#
# COMPACT_ATOMS: atom_id res chain seq x y z
N MET A 1 5.11 14.94 -5.40
CA MET A 1 6.10 13.86 -5.18
C MET A 1 5.53 12.48 -5.51
N SER A 2 4.37 12.08 -4.97
CA SER A 2 3.78 10.76 -5.22
C SER A 2 3.36 10.50 -6.68
N PHE A 3 2.88 11.53 -7.39
CA PHE A 3 2.51 11.39 -8.81
C PHE A 3 3.70 11.09 -9.72
N PHE A 4 4.84 11.76 -9.50
CA PHE A 4 6.04 11.58 -10.33
C PHE A 4 6.65 10.18 -10.18
N PHE A 5 6.72 9.68 -8.95
CA PHE A 5 7.18 8.31 -8.71
C PHE A 5 6.21 7.26 -9.28
N GLY A 6 4.90 7.51 -9.20
CA GLY A 6 3.88 6.62 -9.75
C GLY A 6 3.95 6.52 -11.27
N THR A 7 4.11 7.64 -11.98
CA THR A 7 4.18 7.64 -13.45
C THR A 7 5.46 6.99 -13.97
N VAL A 8 6.61 7.26 -13.34
CA VAL A 8 7.88 6.61 -13.70
C VAL A 8 7.80 5.10 -13.45
N GLY A 9 7.23 4.68 -12.32
CA GLY A 9 7.00 3.26 -12.03
C GLY A 9 6.12 2.56 -13.07
N LEU A 10 5.06 3.23 -13.54
CA LEU A 10 4.14 2.67 -14.55
C LEU A 10 4.83 2.47 -15.92
N VAL A 11 5.75 3.36 -16.29
CA VAL A 11 6.48 3.26 -17.57
C VAL A 11 7.62 2.24 -17.51
N VAL A 12 8.32 2.13 -16.38
CA VAL A 12 9.50 1.27 -16.23
C VAL A 12 9.13 -0.17 -15.89
N VAL A 13 8.05 -0.40 -15.15
CA VAL A 13 7.68 -1.74 -14.69
C VAL A 13 6.87 -2.45 -15.79
N PRO A 14 7.35 -3.59 -16.32
CA PRO A 14 6.57 -4.37 -17.26
C PRO A 14 5.35 -4.98 -16.56
N GLU A 15 4.25 -5.11 -17.29
CA GLU A 15 3.04 -5.79 -16.84
C GLU A 15 3.36 -7.14 -16.18
N THR A 16 3.20 -7.23 -14.86
CA THR A 16 3.59 -8.40 -14.05
C THR A 16 2.41 -9.34 -13.77
N PHE A 17 1.20 -8.98 -14.23
CA PHE A 17 0.00 -9.75 -13.98
C PHE A 17 0.01 -11.06 -14.80
N ALA A 18 0.21 -12.18 -14.11
CA ALA A 18 0.34 -13.50 -14.74
C ALA A 18 -0.86 -13.89 -15.67
N PRO A 19 -2.12 -13.59 -15.33
CA PRO A 19 -3.26 -13.91 -16.19
C PRO A 19 -3.22 -13.21 -17.55
N THR A 20 -2.90 -11.91 -17.59
CA THR A 20 -2.84 -11.15 -18.84
C THR A 20 -1.65 -11.58 -19.71
N LEU A 21 -0.52 -11.90 -19.10
CA LEU A 21 0.63 -12.47 -19.82
C LEU A 21 0.29 -13.83 -20.47
N LEU A 22 -0.46 -14.69 -19.76
CA LEU A 22 -0.92 -15.97 -20.29
C LEU A 22 -1.93 -15.80 -21.42
N GLN A 23 -2.84 -14.83 -21.33
CA GLN A 23 -3.76 -14.47 -22.42
C GLN A 23 -3.00 -14.01 -23.67
N GLN A 24 -2.02 -13.12 -23.51
CA GLN A 24 -1.19 -12.65 -24.63
C GLN A 24 -0.39 -13.77 -25.29
N ARG A 25 0.16 -14.70 -24.49
CA ARG A 25 0.88 -15.88 -25.00
C ARG A 25 -0.06 -16.86 -25.71
N ALA A 26 -1.22 -17.16 -25.12
CA ALA A 26 -2.24 -18.01 -25.74
C ALA A 26 -2.69 -17.42 -27.08
N ARG A 27 -2.92 -16.10 -27.15
CA ARG A 27 -3.27 -15.39 -28.40
C ARG A 27 -2.20 -15.55 -29.48
N LYS A 28 -0.90 -15.40 -29.14
CA LYS A 28 0.21 -15.61 -30.09
C LYS A 28 0.25 -17.05 -30.62
N ILE A 29 -0.04 -18.03 -29.76
CA ILE A 29 -0.05 -19.46 -30.14
C ILE A 29 -1.25 -19.79 -31.05
N ARG A 30 -2.44 -19.23 -30.78
CA ARG A 30 -3.64 -19.38 -31.63
C ARG A 30 -3.36 -18.96 -33.08
N PHE A 31 -2.76 -17.78 -33.27
CA PHE A 31 -2.47 -17.26 -34.61
C PHE A 31 -1.41 -18.08 -35.34
N ARG A 32 -0.44 -18.65 -34.62
CA ARG A 32 0.64 -19.45 -35.24
C ARG A 32 0.18 -20.85 -35.66
N ASN A 33 -0.59 -21.53 -34.81
CA ASN A 33 -1.00 -22.92 -35.06
C ASN A 33 -2.37 -23.03 -35.76
N LYS A 34 -3.08 -21.91 -35.98
CA LYS A 34 -4.48 -21.87 -36.46
C LYS A 34 -5.45 -22.76 -35.68
N ASN A 35 -5.09 -23.11 -34.45
CA ASN A 35 -5.91 -23.92 -33.55
C ASN A 35 -6.61 -23.03 -32.55
N TRP A 36 -7.93 -22.90 -32.71
CA TRP A 36 -8.78 -22.02 -31.89
C TRP A 36 -9.14 -22.61 -30.53
N ALA A 37 -8.86 -23.90 -30.29
CA ALA A 37 -9.18 -24.58 -29.03
C ALA A 37 -8.24 -24.23 -27.86
N ILE A 38 -7.19 -23.44 -28.09
CA ILE A 38 -6.20 -23.09 -27.06
C ILE A 38 -6.71 -21.90 -26.24
N HIS A 39 -7.37 -22.16 -25.11
CA HIS A 39 -7.86 -21.12 -24.21
C HIS A 39 -6.97 -20.93 -22.97
N ALA A 40 -6.82 -19.68 -22.54
CA ALA A 40 -6.19 -19.38 -21.25
C ALA A 40 -7.27 -19.49 -20.17
N LYS A 41 -6.92 -19.98 -18.97
CA LYS A 41 -7.87 -20.09 -17.84
C LYS A 41 -8.54 -18.75 -17.47
N ALA A 42 -7.90 -17.64 -17.80
CA ALA A 42 -8.43 -16.29 -17.62
C ALA A 42 -9.47 -15.87 -18.69
N ASP A 43 -9.54 -16.54 -19.84
CA ASP A 43 -10.58 -16.33 -20.85
C ASP A 43 -11.87 -17.11 -20.53
N GLU A 44 -11.78 -18.17 -19.72
CA GLU A 44 -12.93 -19.01 -19.34
C GLU A 44 -13.79 -18.39 -18.24
N HIS A 45 -13.20 -17.48 -17.45
CA HIS A 45 -13.91 -16.73 -16.42
C HIS A 45 -14.02 -15.28 -16.90
N GLU A 46 -15.10 -14.96 -17.61
CA GLU A 46 -15.50 -13.57 -17.80
C GLU A 46 -15.73 -12.98 -16.41
N ALA A 47 -14.78 -12.16 -15.95
CA ALA A 47 -14.83 -11.58 -14.64
C ALA A 47 -15.99 -10.57 -14.60
N GLU A 48 -17.14 -11.03 -14.13
CA GLU A 48 -18.30 -10.17 -13.95
C GLU A 48 -17.90 -9.03 -13.00
N ILE A 49 -18.01 -7.79 -13.47
CA ILE A 49 -17.61 -6.59 -12.71
C ILE A 49 -18.29 -6.56 -11.34
N LYS A 50 -19.50 -7.12 -11.23
CA LYS A 50 -20.23 -7.30 -9.98
C LYS A 50 -19.52 -8.24 -9.02
N HIS A 51 -18.98 -9.36 -9.50
CA HIS A 51 -18.23 -10.31 -8.69
C HIS A 51 -16.89 -9.72 -8.22
N ILE A 52 -16.21 -8.95 -9.08
CA ILE A 52 -14.98 -8.22 -8.68
C ILE A 52 -15.30 -7.17 -7.62
N CYS A 53 -16.37 -6.39 -7.81
CA CYS A 53 -16.79 -5.36 -6.86
C CYS A 53 -17.16 -5.97 -5.50
N TYR A 54 -17.92 -7.07 -5.51
CA TYR A 54 -18.26 -7.82 -4.30
C TYR A 54 -17.01 -8.35 -3.60
N ALA A 55 -16.09 -8.97 -4.35
CA ALA A 55 -14.86 -9.52 -3.79
C ALA A 55 -13.89 -8.44 -3.29
N CYS A 56 -13.82 -7.26 -3.91
CA CYS A 56 -12.92 -6.19 -3.50
C CYS A 56 -13.48 -5.36 -2.33
N MET A 57 -14.79 -5.10 -2.32
CA MET A 57 -15.39 -4.23 -1.30
C MET A 57 -15.94 -5.02 -0.11
N LEU A 58 -16.69 -6.10 -0.33
CA LEU A 58 -17.39 -6.79 0.77
C LEU A 58 -16.50 -7.79 1.53
N ARG A 59 -15.52 -8.39 0.85
CA ARG A 59 -14.60 -9.36 1.45
C ARG A 59 -13.76 -8.77 2.61
N PRO A 60 -13.20 -7.55 2.51
CA PRO A 60 -12.50 -6.92 3.63
C PRO A 60 -13.40 -6.64 4.85
N PHE A 61 -14.63 -6.16 4.63
CA PHE A 61 -15.58 -5.91 5.72
C PHE A 61 -16.04 -7.21 6.38
N MET A 62 -16.27 -8.25 5.59
CA MET A 62 -16.56 -9.59 6.12
C MET A 62 -15.40 -10.13 6.95
N MET A 63 -14.15 -10.01 6.48
CA MET A 63 -12.97 -10.42 7.26
C MET A 63 -12.86 -9.66 8.58
N LEU A 64 -13.16 -8.35 8.58
CA LEU A 64 -13.14 -7.54 9.79
C LEU A 64 -14.19 -7.99 10.84
N ALA A 65 -15.37 -8.41 10.39
CA ALA A 65 -16.46 -8.84 11.27
C ALA A 65 -16.36 -10.31 11.70
N LEU A 66 -15.86 -11.18 10.82
CA LEU A 66 -15.79 -12.63 11.05
C LEU A 66 -14.53 -13.05 11.80
N GLU A 67 -13.42 -12.33 11.63
CA GLU A 67 -12.14 -12.64 12.30
C GLU A 67 -11.86 -11.63 13.44
N PRO A 68 -12.10 -12.00 14.71
CA PRO A 68 -12.00 -11.06 15.84
C PRO A 68 -10.59 -10.52 16.06
N ILE A 69 -9.56 -11.27 15.67
CA ILE A 69 -8.16 -10.83 15.77
C ILE A 69 -7.88 -9.60 14.90
N VAL A 70 -8.48 -9.52 13.70
CA VAL A 70 -8.31 -8.40 12.79
C VAL A 70 -8.97 -7.15 13.37
N ALA A 71 -10.15 -7.29 13.97
CA ALA A 71 -10.85 -6.20 14.64
C ALA A 71 -10.03 -5.60 15.80
N LEU A 72 -9.41 -6.44 16.63
CA LEU A 72 -8.56 -5.98 17.73
C LEU A 72 -7.33 -5.21 17.24
N ILE A 73 -6.68 -5.68 16.18
CA ILE A 73 -5.53 -4.99 15.58
C ILE A 73 -5.95 -3.66 14.97
N MET A 74 -7.08 -3.60 14.27
CA MET A 74 -7.60 -2.34 13.73
C MET A 74 -7.93 -1.33 14.81
N LEU A 75 -8.54 -1.77 15.92
CA LEU A 75 -8.83 -0.90 17.07
C LEU A 75 -7.55 -0.39 17.72
N TYR A 76 -6.56 -1.26 17.91
CA TYR A 76 -5.24 -0.88 18.44
C TYR A 76 -4.53 0.15 17.54
N MET A 77 -4.51 -0.09 16.23
CA MET A 77 -3.92 0.84 15.28
C MET A 77 -4.68 2.17 15.26
N GLY A 78 -6.01 2.13 15.24
CA GLY A 78 -6.86 3.32 15.29
C GLY A 78 -6.59 4.17 16.53
N PHE A 79 -6.47 3.54 17.70
CA PHE A 79 -6.12 4.23 18.95
C PHE A 79 -4.77 4.96 18.86
N ILE A 80 -3.74 4.30 18.33
CA ILE A 80 -2.42 4.92 18.16
C ILE A 80 -2.47 6.09 17.17
N TYR A 81 -3.17 5.91 16.05
CA TYR A 81 -3.31 6.97 15.06
C TYR A 81 -4.09 8.17 15.60
N GLU A 82 -5.14 7.96 16.37
CA GLU A 82 -5.92 9.03 16.98
C GLU A 82 -5.07 9.85 17.94
N PHE A 83 -4.29 9.18 18.80
CA PHE A 83 -3.33 9.86 19.68
C PHE A 83 -2.33 10.69 18.88
N LEU A 84 -1.77 10.12 17.80
CA LEU A 84 -0.84 10.84 16.93
C LEU A 84 -1.48 12.11 16.33
N TYR A 85 -2.74 12.03 15.89
CA TYR A 85 -3.46 13.19 15.37
C TYR A 85 -3.80 14.24 16.42
N LEU A 86 -4.15 13.82 17.63
CA LEU A 86 -4.36 14.72 18.76
C LEU A 86 -3.09 15.51 19.08
N TYR A 87 -1.94 14.84 19.04
CA TYR A 87 -0.64 15.51 19.21
C TYR A 87 -0.38 16.55 18.13
N PHE A 88 -0.69 16.29 16.85
CA PHE A 88 -0.51 17.28 15.78
C PHE A 88 -1.24 18.60 16.06
N GLY A 89 -2.42 18.56 16.70
CA GLY A 89 -3.14 19.76 17.15
C GLY A 89 -2.59 20.39 18.43
N ALA A 90 -2.05 19.59 19.35
CA ALA A 90 -1.51 20.09 20.63
C ALA A 90 -0.14 20.77 20.50
N TYR A 91 0.70 20.35 19.54
CA TYR A 91 2.03 20.95 19.30
C TYR A 91 2.00 22.47 19.01
N PRO A 92 1.19 22.99 18.07
CA PRO A 92 1.12 24.42 17.83
C PRO A 92 0.64 25.18 19.07
N ILE A 93 -0.31 24.64 19.85
CA ILE A 93 -0.77 25.27 21.09
C ILE A 93 0.36 25.36 22.12
N ALA A 94 1.08 24.26 22.36
CA ALA A 94 2.16 24.24 23.34
C ALA A 94 3.38 25.11 22.94
N PHE A 95 3.73 25.16 21.66
CA PHE A 95 4.96 25.83 21.21
C PHE A 95 4.72 27.23 20.62
N GLN A 96 3.58 27.48 19.99
CA GLN A 96 3.26 28.80 19.43
C GLN A 96 2.52 29.68 20.45
N GLU A 97 1.51 29.15 21.16
CA GLU A 97 0.76 29.98 22.13
C GLU A 97 1.50 30.14 23.46
N GLN A 98 1.97 29.04 24.08
CA GLN A 98 2.62 29.16 25.41
C GLN A 98 4.07 29.67 25.34
N ARG A 99 4.83 29.29 24.31
CA ARG A 99 6.23 29.69 24.13
C ARG A 99 6.44 30.85 23.17
N GLY A 100 5.42 31.28 22.43
CA GLY A 100 5.51 32.40 21.48
C GLY A 100 6.41 32.14 20.27
N TRP A 101 6.69 30.88 19.92
CA TRP A 101 7.58 30.57 18.80
C TRP A 101 6.92 30.83 17.45
N ASN A 102 7.71 31.30 16.47
CA ASN A 102 7.26 31.51 15.09
C ASN A 102 6.60 30.21 14.55
N PRO A 103 5.47 30.28 13.83
CA PRO A 103 4.77 29.12 13.29
C PRO A 103 5.65 28.16 12.48
N GLY A 104 6.72 28.64 11.83
CA GLY A 104 7.70 27.77 11.17
C GLY A 104 8.55 26.97 12.16
N VAL A 105 8.96 27.59 13.28
CA VAL A 105 9.84 26.96 14.28
C VAL A 105 9.07 25.98 15.18
N GLY A 106 7.81 26.30 15.49
CA GLY A 106 6.94 25.45 16.32
C GLY A 106 6.65 24.06 15.72
N GLN A 107 6.91 23.86 14.42
CA GLN A 107 6.68 22.61 13.70
C GLN A 107 7.94 21.74 13.57
N LEU A 108 9.13 22.23 13.95
CA LEU A 108 10.37 21.44 13.90
C LEU A 108 10.30 20.07 14.60
N PRO A 109 9.57 19.89 15.73
CA PRO A 109 9.45 18.58 16.37
C PRO A 109 8.89 17.48 15.46
N PHE A 110 8.12 17.83 14.42
CA PHE A 110 7.62 16.86 13.45
C PHE A 110 8.71 16.21 12.60
N ILE A 111 9.86 16.89 12.43
CA ILE A 111 11.01 16.34 11.69
C ILE A 111 11.57 15.11 12.42
N ALA A 112 11.46 15.03 13.75
CA ALA A 112 11.89 13.87 14.53
C ALA A 112 11.13 12.58 14.13
N ILE A 113 9.86 12.69 13.73
CA ILE A 113 9.04 11.57 13.26
C ILE A 113 9.57 11.06 11.91
N ILE A 114 9.97 11.98 11.02
CA ILE A 114 10.53 11.64 9.70
C ILE A 114 11.87 10.93 9.85
N VAL A 115 12.77 11.49 10.68
CA VAL A 115 14.11 10.91 10.94
C VAL A 115 13.98 9.49 11.49
N ARG A 116 13.06 9.24 12.43
CA ARG A 116 12.79 7.91 12.98
C ARG A 116 12.41 6.89 11.90
N SER A 117 11.56 7.28 10.95
CA SER A 117 11.11 6.37 9.88
C SER A 117 12.25 5.92 8.95
N HIS A 118 13.20 6.81 8.71
CA HIS A 118 14.36 6.53 7.87
C HIS A 118 15.43 5.71 8.60
N TRP A 119 15.64 6.01 9.89
CA TRP A 119 16.61 5.32 10.74
C TRP A 119 16.24 3.85 10.98
N LEU A 120 14.96 3.54 11.17
CA LEU A 120 14.51 2.15 11.34
C LEU A 120 14.73 1.32 10.07
N LYS A 121 14.51 1.91 8.89
CA LYS A 121 14.78 1.25 7.60
C LYS A 121 16.26 0.98 7.41
N LEU A 122 17.14 1.89 7.82
CA LEU A 122 18.59 1.69 7.81
C LEU A 122 19.03 0.59 8.77
N ILE A 123 18.48 0.53 9.98
CA ILE A 123 18.75 -0.56 10.94
C ILE A 123 18.29 -1.92 10.38
N LEU A 124 17.10 -1.99 9.78
CA LEU A 124 16.59 -3.24 9.20
C LEU A 124 17.36 -3.65 7.94
N ALA A 125 17.84 -2.69 7.15
CA ALA A 125 18.74 -2.96 6.02
C ALA A 125 20.10 -3.49 6.52
N GLN A 126 20.64 -2.91 7.60
CA GLN A 126 21.88 -3.38 8.23
C GLN A 126 21.73 -4.82 8.73
N ARG A 127 20.67 -5.10 9.50
CA ARG A 127 20.40 -6.46 10.03
C ARG A 127 20.11 -7.50 8.94
N ARG A 128 19.56 -7.09 7.79
CA ARG A 128 19.31 -8.00 6.66
C ARG A 128 20.61 -8.30 5.89
N CYS A 129 21.59 -7.39 5.89
CA CYS A 129 22.92 -7.66 5.35
C CYS A 129 23.75 -8.57 6.27
N ASP A 130 23.65 -8.40 7.59
CA ASP A 130 24.36 -9.26 8.57
C ASP A 130 23.88 -10.72 8.57
N CYS A 131 22.67 -11.00 8.06
CA CYS A 131 22.12 -12.37 7.95
C CYS A 131 22.49 -13.07 6.62
N LEU A 132 23.12 -12.35 5.68
CA LEU A 132 23.49 -12.87 4.35
C LEU A 132 25.01 -13.10 4.20
N LEU A 133 25.78 -12.84 5.26
CA LEU A 133 27.21 -13.13 5.42
C LEU A 133 27.40 -14.24 6.46
#